data_AF-A0A820LSD4-F1
#
_entry.id   AF-A0A820LSD4-F1
#
_cell.length_a   1.000
_cell.length_b   1.000
_cell.length_c   1.000
_cell.angle_alpha   90.00
_cell.angle_beta   90.00
_cell.angle_gamma   90.00
#
_symmetry.space_group_name_H-M   'P 1'
#
loop_
_entity.id
_entity.type
_entity.pdbx_description
1 polymer ?
#
loop_
_entity_poly.entity_id
_entity_poly.type
_entity_poly.pdbx_seq_one_letter_code
_entity_poly.pdbx_strand_id
1 'polypeptide(L)'
;MFLYGTMNKKCLYSTSYLSTPYLKLDQNNQHRLNIKSLSNQWSTNDINDYINGRTKIFPHDAVRIIETLLKRSLQNRIKLVKNKCYFLNTESTKVEDDYEKQYGFKQRHGFIQALNLSSQKLTLNIQTKLTTFYSDIPLLEFIHKQIGHDQM
;
A
#
# COMPACT_ATOMS: atom_id res chain seq x y z
N MET A 1 8.87 -13.96 2.40
CA MET A 1 9.54 -13.28 1.28
C MET A 1 8.55 -12.32 0.64
N PHE A 2 8.82 -11.00 0.61
CA PHE A 2 7.83 -10.00 0.22
C PHE A 2 8.38 -8.92 -0.72
N LEU A 3 7.74 -8.71 -1.87
CA LEU A 3 8.11 -7.70 -2.87
C LEU A 3 7.28 -6.42 -2.70
N TYR A 4 7.93 -5.26 -2.61
CA TYR A 4 7.29 -3.95 -2.59
C TYR A 4 7.96 -3.00 -3.58
N GLY A 5 7.16 -2.25 -4.35
CA GLY A 5 7.66 -1.32 -5.37
C GLY A 5 7.20 0.11 -5.11
N THR A 6 8.16 1.02 -4.96
CA THR A 6 7.98 2.46 -5.24
C THR A 6 8.74 2.79 -6.53
N MET A 7 8.31 3.83 -7.26
CA MET A 7 8.60 4.13 -8.67
C MET A 7 10.06 4.13 -9.18
N ASN A 8 11.08 3.72 -8.40
CA ASN A 8 12.40 3.41 -8.96
C ASN A 8 13.20 2.31 -8.24
N LYS A 9 12.68 1.64 -7.20
CA LYS A 9 13.35 0.49 -6.55
C LYS A 9 12.30 -0.49 -6.00
N LYS A 10 12.34 -1.74 -6.46
CA LYS A 10 11.59 -2.86 -5.88
C LYS A 10 12.44 -3.45 -4.75
N CYS A 11 11.95 -3.38 -3.52
CA CYS A 11 12.63 -3.93 -2.34
C CYS A 11 12.00 -5.26 -1.96
N LEU A 12 12.85 -6.19 -1.51
CA LEU A 12 12.44 -7.49 -0.98
C LEU A 12 12.86 -7.58 0.48
N TYR A 13 11.92 -7.86 1.37
CA TYR A 13 12.21 -8.05 2.79
C TYR A 13 11.94 -9.50 3.22
N SER A 14 12.82 -10.03 4.08
CA SER A 14 12.77 -11.38 4.62
C SER A 14 13.23 -11.36 6.08
N THR A 15 12.60 -12.18 6.91
CA THR A 15 13.03 -12.42 8.30
C THR A 15 14.18 -13.42 8.39
N SER A 16 14.43 -14.17 7.31
CA SER A 16 15.52 -15.13 7.18
C SER A 16 16.45 -14.75 6.03
N TYR A 17 17.72 -15.17 6.15
CA TYR A 17 18.70 -15.04 5.09
C TYR A 17 18.26 -15.81 3.84
N LEU A 18 18.39 -15.19 2.67
CA LEU A 18 18.06 -15.79 1.39
C LEU A 18 19.36 -16.20 0.71
N SER A 19 19.66 -17.49 0.69
CA SER A 19 20.88 -18.06 0.10
C SER A 19 20.90 -18.02 -1.43
N THR A 20 19.74 -17.94 -2.08
CA THR A 20 19.62 -18.00 -3.54
C THR A 20 19.13 -16.67 -4.13
N PRO A 21 19.94 -15.98 -4.94
CA PRO A 21 19.56 -14.71 -5.58
C PRO A 21 18.62 -14.87 -6.78
N TYR A 22 18.31 -16.11 -7.18
CA TYR A 22 17.46 -16.41 -8.33
C TYR A 22 16.25 -17.24 -7.92
N LEU A 23 15.07 -16.75 -8.26
CA LEU A 23 13.83 -17.52 -8.21
C LEU A 23 13.27 -17.61 -9.62
N LYS A 24 13.21 -18.83 -10.16
CA LYS A 24 12.38 -19.13 -11.34
C LYS A 24 10.96 -19.35 -10.85
N LEU A 25 10.07 -18.42 -11.19
CA LEU A 25 8.64 -18.62 -11.02
C LEU A 25 8.08 -19.10 -12.38
N ASP A 26 7.42 -20.26 -12.32
CA ASP A 26 6.72 -21.00 -13.37
C ASP A 26 7.46 -21.97 -14.32
N GLN A 27 6.70 -23.03 -14.67
CA GLN A 27 7.03 -24.08 -15.64
C GLN A 27 7.20 -23.52 -17.07
N ASN A 28 6.68 -22.32 -17.35
CA ASN A 28 6.70 -21.65 -18.66
C ASN A 28 7.83 -20.60 -18.82
N ASN A 29 8.75 -20.45 -17.86
CA ASN A 29 9.90 -19.51 -17.93
C ASN A 29 9.56 -18.02 -18.15
N GLN A 30 8.29 -17.58 -18.02
CA GLN A 30 7.90 -16.21 -18.39
C GLN A 30 8.32 -15.13 -17.38
N HIS A 31 8.62 -15.50 -16.13
CA HIS A 31 9.01 -14.53 -15.10
C HIS A 31 10.30 -14.93 -14.37
N ARG A 32 11.40 -14.24 -14.69
CA ARG A 32 12.69 -14.37 -13.99
C ARG A 32 12.81 -13.30 -12.92
N LEU A 33 12.87 -13.70 -11.65
CA LEU A 33 13.19 -12.80 -10.55
C LEU A 33 14.71 -12.84 -10.28
N ASN A 34 15.36 -11.71 -10.50
CA ASN A 34 16.78 -11.52 -10.22
C ASN A 34 16.96 -10.58 -9.02
N ILE A 35 17.46 -11.12 -7.90
CA ILE A 35 17.79 -10.36 -6.70
C ILE A 35 19.19 -9.79 -6.90
N LYS A 36 19.26 -8.55 -7.41
CA LYS A 36 20.51 -7.90 -7.83
C LYS A 36 21.47 -7.60 -6.69
N SER A 37 20.97 -7.40 -5.47
CA SER A 37 21.78 -7.01 -4.32
C SER A 37 21.07 -7.40 -3.03
N LEU A 38 21.78 -8.13 -2.17
CA LEU A 38 21.44 -8.22 -0.76
C LEU A 38 21.76 -6.87 -0.13
N SER A 39 20.74 -6.11 0.24
CA SER A 39 20.89 -4.88 1.02
C SER A 39 21.21 -5.22 2.48
N ASN A 40 21.78 -4.24 3.18
CA ASN A 40 22.14 -4.31 4.60
C ASN A 40 21.08 -5.04 5.45
N GLN A 41 21.56 -5.90 6.34
CA GLN A 41 20.73 -6.45 7.41
C GLN A 41 20.35 -5.32 8.36
N TRP A 42 19.12 -5.35 8.83
CA TRP A 42 18.60 -4.39 9.76
C TRP A 42 18.09 -5.12 11.01
N SER A 43 18.26 -4.51 12.19
CA SER A 43 17.82 -5.07 13.46
C SER A 43 16.78 -4.17 14.13
N THR A 44 15.75 -4.77 14.72
CA THR A 44 14.80 -4.05 15.59
C THR A 44 15.50 -3.28 16.73
N ASN A 45 16.72 -3.69 17.09
CA ASN A 45 17.54 -2.98 18.07
C ASN A 45 17.91 -1.57 17.61
N ASP A 46 18.06 -1.31 16.31
CA ASP A 46 18.43 0.02 15.82
C ASP A 46 17.34 1.06 16.13
N ILE A 47 16.08 0.64 16.14
CA ILE A 47 14.95 1.47 16.58
C ILE A 47 15.00 1.71 18.09
N ASN A 48 15.26 0.66 18.88
CA ASN A 48 15.35 0.77 20.33
C ASN A 48 16.53 1.64 20.76
N ASP A 49 17.67 1.53 20.09
CA ASP A 49 18.85 2.34 20.36
C ASP A 49 18.58 3.81 20.04
N TYR A 50 17.83 4.11 18.97
CA TYR A 50 17.41 5.48 18.69
C TYR A 50 16.42 6.02 19.74
N ILE A 51 15.39 5.25 20.09
CA ILE A 51 14.39 5.63 21.10
C ILE A 51 15.03 5.88 22.46
N ASN A 52 15.96 5.00 22.88
CA ASN A 52 16.66 5.12 24.15
C ASN A 52 17.81 6.15 24.13
N GLY A 53 18.02 6.86 23.02
CA GLY A 53 19.06 7.87 22.88
C GLY A 53 20.49 7.34 22.80
N ARG A 54 20.68 6.02 22.61
CA ARG A 54 21.99 5.40 22.40
C ARG A 54 22.60 5.74 21.04
N THR A 55 21.75 6.04 20.05
CA THR A 55 22.16 6.62 18.77
C THR A 55 21.32 7.86 18.45
N LYS A 56 21.95 8.84 17.78
CA LYS A 56 21.28 10.03 17.23
C LYS A 56 20.89 9.86 15.77
N ILE A 57 21.35 8.79 15.11
CA ILE A 57 21.09 8.54 13.70
C ILE A 57 19.69 7.93 13.57
N PHE A 58 18.81 8.60 12.83
CA PHE A 58 17.47 8.09 12.59
C PHE A 58 17.52 6.81 11.73
N PRO A 59 16.93 5.69 12.18
CA PRO A 59 16.99 4.43 11.46
C PRO A 59 15.95 4.41 10.32
N HIS A 60 16.23 5.13 9.23
CA HIS A 60 15.29 5.31 8.12
C HIS A 60 14.84 3.98 7.47
N ASP A 61 15.78 3.07 7.23
CA ASP A 61 15.48 1.79 6.58
C ASP A 61 14.61 0.90 7.47
N ALA A 62 14.89 0.88 8.77
CA ALA A 62 14.11 0.21 9.80
C ALA A 62 12.62 0.59 9.74
N VAL A 63 12.38 1.90 9.84
CA VAL A 63 11.04 2.48 9.85
C VAL A 63 10.34 2.16 8.54
N ARG A 64 11.02 2.34 7.42
CA ARG A 64 10.47 2.05 6.09
C ARG A 64 10.11 0.57 5.91
N ILE A 65 10.92 -0.35 6.43
CA ILE A 65 10.64 -1.80 6.41
C ILE A 65 9.34 -2.07 7.14
N ILE A 66 9.20 -1.59 8.39
CA ILE A 66 7.99 -1.82 9.19
C ILE A 66 6.77 -1.18 8.51
N GLU A 67 6.86 0.06 8.03
CA GLU A 67 5.77 0.72 7.30
C GLU A 67 5.31 -0.11 6.08
N THR A 68 6.28 -0.68 5.37
CA THR A 68 6.01 -1.52 4.20
C THR A 68 5.32 -2.81 4.60
N LEU A 69 5.77 -3.46 5.66
CA LEU A 69 5.17 -4.69 6.18
C LEU A 69 3.72 -4.44 6.65
N LEU A 70 3.47 -3.32 7.33
CA LEU A 70 2.12 -2.92 7.74
C LEU A 70 1.20 -2.72 6.53
N LYS A 71 1.63 -1.98 5.50
CA LYS A 71 0.86 -1.84 4.24
C LYS A 71 0.63 -3.18 3.56
N ARG A 72 1.64 -4.05 3.56
CA ARG A 72 1.57 -5.39 2.96
C ARG A 72 0.57 -6.29 3.67
N SER A 73 0.44 -6.20 5.00
CA SER A 73 -0.56 -6.98 5.74
C SER A 73 -2.00 -6.69 5.28
N LEU A 74 -2.23 -5.52 4.69
CA LEU A 74 -3.53 -5.07 4.19
C LEU A 74 -3.71 -5.23 2.68
N GLN A 75 -2.73 -5.77 1.96
CA GLN A 75 -2.67 -5.72 0.49
C GLN A 75 -3.94 -6.17 -0.26
N ASN A 76 -4.68 -7.15 0.27
CA ASN A 76 -5.87 -7.70 -0.38
C ASN A 76 -7.13 -6.88 -0.04
N ARG A 77 -7.01 -5.95 0.91
CA ARG A 77 -8.11 -5.11 1.43
C ARG A 77 -8.00 -3.66 0.95
N ILE A 78 -6.84 -3.24 0.46
CA ILE A 78 -6.57 -1.85 0.09
C ILE A 78 -6.00 -1.70 -1.32
N LYS A 79 -6.31 -0.57 -1.95
CA LYS A 79 -5.63 -0.03 -3.13
C LYS A 79 -4.68 1.07 -2.71
N LEU A 80 -3.41 0.97 -3.09
CA LEU A 80 -2.40 1.99 -2.82
C LEU A 80 -2.33 2.99 -3.98
N VAL A 81 -2.57 4.28 -3.71
CA VAL A 81 -2.45 5.36 -4.70
C VAL A 81 -1.63 6.50 -4.09
N LYS A 82 -0.44 6.78 -4.66
CA LYS A 82 0.47 7.85 -4.19
C LYS A 82 0.67 7.84 -2.66
N ASN A 83 0.97 6.66 -2.10
CA ASN A 83 1.17 6.42 -0.66
C ASN A 83 -0.10 6.55 0.23
N LYS A 84 -1.28 6.67 -0.37
CA LYS A 84 -2.59 6.65 0.32
C LYS A 84 -3.24 5.28 0.12
N CYS A 85 -3.84 4.74 1.17
CA CYS A 85 -4.49 3.44 1.17
C CYS A 85 -6.01 3.64 1.08
N TYR A 86 -6.70 2.98 0.16
CA TYR A 86 -8.16 3.06 0.02
C TYR A 86 -8.78 1.66 0.08
N PHE A 87 -9.84 1.46 0.85
CA PHE A 87 -10.44 0.14 1.03
C PHE A 87 -11.16 -0.34 -0.23
N LEU A 88 -10.97 -1.62 -0.58
CA LEU A 88 -11.54 -2.27 -1.76
C LEU A 88 -12.95 -2.84 -1.52
N ASN A 89 -13.24 -3.30 -0.31
CA ASN A 89 -14.54 -3.82 0.08
C ASN A 89 -15.03 -3.00 1.27
N THR A 90 -15.74 -1.93 0.98
CA THR A 90 -16.51 -1.18 1.98
C THR A 90 -17.97 -1.47 1.71
N GLU A 91 -18.71 -1.80 2.76
CA GLU A 91 -20.17 -1.84 2.71
C GLU A 91 -20.63 -0.44 2.31
N SER A 92 -21.23 -0.31 1.12
CA SER A 92 -21.76 0.95 0.66
C SER A 92 -22.97 1.33 1.49
N THR A 93 -23.08 2.62 1.82
CA THR A 93 -24.34 3.17 2.33
C THR A 93 -25.32 3.42 1.19
N LYS A 94 -26.63 3.45 1.48
CA LYS A 94 -27.66 3.77 0.47
C LYS A 94 -27.37 5.08 -0.30
N VAL A 95 -26.81 6.07 0.39
CA VAL A 95 -26.46 7.37 -0.20
C VAL A 95 -25.30 7.25 -1.19
N GLU A 96 -24.32 6.40 -0.91
CA GLU A 96 -23.21 6.13 -1.83
C GLU A 96 -23.69 5.35 -3.06
N ASP A 97 -24.61 4.40 -2.86
CA ASP A 97 -25.19 3.62 -3.96
C ASP A 97 -26.00 4.51 -4.93
N ASP A 98 -26.77 5.47 -4.41
CA ASP A 98 -27.55 6.39 -5.25
C ASP A 98 -26.64 7.34 -6.04
N TYR A 99 -25.53 7.81 -5.43
CA TYR A 99 -24.53 8.64 -6.10
C TYR A 99 -23.78 7.85 -7.20
N GLU A 100 -23.41 6.58 -6.93
CA GLU A 100 -22.79 5.69 -7.90
C GLU A 100 -23.72 5.37 -9.07
N LYS A 101 -25.01 5.14 -8.81
CA LYS A 101 -26.03 4.96 -9.85
C LYS A 101 -26.17 6.20 -10.73
N GLN A 102 -26.20 7.39 -10.14
CA GLN A 102 -26.45 8.62 -10.89
C GLN A 102 -25.23 9.09 -11.69
N TYR A 103 -24.03 9.02 -11.12
CA TYR A 103 -22.85 9.67 -11.70
C TYR A 103 -21.75 8.70 -12.13
N GLY A 104 -21.88 7.40 -11.84
CA GLY A 104 -20.85 6.41 -12.17
C GLY A 104 -19.58 6.53 -11.32
N PHE A 105 -19.61 7.24 -10.19
CA PHE A 105 -18.50 7.34 -9.25
C PHE A 105 -18.87 6.80 -7.88
N LYS A 106 -17.92 6.12 -7.23
CA LYS A 106 -18.07 5.64 -5.86
C LYS A 106 -17.13 6.36 -4.90
N GLN A 107 -17.65 6.74 -3.75
CA GLN A 107 -16.81 7.24 -2.67
C GLN A 107 -16.03 6.07 -2.04
N ARG A 108 -14.78 6.34 -1.67
CA ARG A 108 -13.88 5.36 -1.07
C ARG A 108 -13.18 5.95 0.13
N HIS A 109 -13.47 5.33 1.26
CA HIS A 109 -12.77 5.55 2.50
C HIS A 109 -11.36 4.98 2.42
N GLY A 110 -10.43 5.69 3.05
CA GLY A 110 -9.04 5.34 3.07
C GLY A 110 -8.31 6.02 4.21
N PHE A 111 -6.99 5.89 4.19
CA PHE A 111 -6.12 6.48 5.18
C PHE A 111 -4.71 6.70 4.63
N ILE A 112 -4.00 7.61 5.26
CA ILE A 112 -2.54 7.73 5.19
C ILE A 112 -2.01 7.16 6.49
N GLN A 113 -0.98 6.33 6.40
CA GLN A 113 -0.24 5.87 7.57
C GLN A 113 1.22 6.28 7.47
N ALA A 114 1.79 6.65 8.60
CA ALA A 114 3.21 6.92 8.77
C ALA A 114 3.67 6.41 10.15
N LEU A 115 4.86 5.82 10.20
CA LEU A 115 5.51 5.48 11.46
C LEU A 115 6.42 6.64 11.89
N ASN A 116 6.24 7.08 13.13
CA ASN A 116 7.06 8.11 13.74
C ASN A 116 7.81 7.52 14.93
N LEU A 117 9.06 7.95 15.10
CA LEU A 117 9.83 7.67 16.30
C LEU A 117 9.70 8.89 17.21
N SER A 118 9.01 8.72 18.34
CA SER A 118 9.02 9.70 19.44
C SER A 118 10.11 9.34 20.44
N SER A 119 10.46 10.28 21.31
CA SER A 119 11.51 10.15 22.34
C SER A 119 11.32 8.97 23.32
N GLN A 120 10.21 8.24 23.26
CA GLN A 120 9.92 7.12 24.17
C GLN A 120 9.31 5.88 23.48
N LYS A 121 8.82 6.00 22.24
CA LYS A 121 8.15 4.91 21.54
C LYS A 121 8.02 5.13 20.04
N LEU A 122 7.89 4.01 19.33
CA LEU A 122 7.38 3.96 17.96
C LEU A 122 5.87 4.24 17.98
N THR A 123 5.41 5.21 17.19
CA THR A 123 3.99 5.52 17.03
C THR A 123 3.55 5.33 15.58
N LEU A 124 2.35 4.77 15.40
CA LEU A 124 1.69 4.70 14.11
C LEU A 124 0.69 5.86 14.01
N ASN A 125 0.99 6.82 13.15
CA ASN A 125 0.07 7.91 12.83
C ASN A 125 -0.85 7.46 11.69
N ILE A 126 -2.16 7.60 11.88
CA ILE A 126 -3.18 7.27 10.90
C ILE A 126 -4.05 8.51 10.69
N GLN A 127 -4.15 8.98 9.46
CA GLN A 127 -5.07 10.03 9.06
C GLN A 127 -6.09 9.48 8.07
N THR A 128 -7.38 9.61 8.37
CA THR A 128 -8.46 9.19 7.46
C THR A 128 -8.50 10.04 6.19
N LYS A 129 -8.94 9.43 5.09
CA LYS A 129 -9.14 10.07 3.79
C LYS A 129 -10.42 9.58 3.15
N LEU A 130 -11.01 10.45 2.34
CA LEU A 130 -12.12 10.15 1.45
C LEU A 130 -11.73 10.60 0.05
N THR A 131 -12.06 9.81 -0.97
CA THR A 131 -11.87 10.17 -2.37
C THR A 131 -12.91 9.48 -3.24
N THR A 132 -12.97 9.83 -4.52
CA THR A 132 -13.86 9.21 -5.50
C THR A 132 -13.07 8.32 -6.45
N PHE A 133 -13.64 7.18 -6.79
CA PHE A 133 -13.13 6.25 -7.80
C PHE A 133 -14.20 6.04 -8.86
N TYR A 134 -13.77 5.65 -10.06
CA TYR A 134 -14.69 5.07 -11.05
C TYR A 134 -15.34 3.80 -10.50
N SER A 135 -16.61 3.66 -10.81
CA SER A 135 -17.40 2.47 -10.52
C SER A 135 -17.02 1.34 -11.46
N ASP A 136 -17.30 0.10 -11.06
CA ASP A 136 -17.05 -1.07 -11.90
C ASP A 136 -18.28 -1.31 -12.80
N ILE A 137 -18.46 -0.43 -13.78
CA ILE A 137 -19.59 -0.44 -14.72
C ILE A 137 -19.09 -0.51 -16.17
N PRO A 138 -19.89 -1.04 -17.11
CA PRO A 138 -19.57 -1.01 -18.53
C PRO A 138 -19.28 0.40 -19.03
N LEU A 139 -18.33 0.55 -19.96
CA LEU A 139 -17.96 1.84 -20.52
C LEU A 139 -19.15 2.57 -21.15
N LEU A 140 -20.01 1.83 -21.86
CA LEU A 140 -21.20 2.41 -22.48
C LEU A 140 -22.16 2.99 -21.43
N GLU A 141 -22.40 2.25 -20.34
CA GLU A 141 -23.23 2.71 -19.21
C GLU A 141 -22.61 3.96 -18.55
N PHE A 142 -21.29 3.99 -18.36
CA PHE A 142 -20.60 5.16 -17.84
C PHE A 142 -20.80 6.39 -18.74
N ILE A 143 -20.68 6.22 -20.07
CA ILE A 143 -20.88 7.30 -21.05
C ILE A 143 -22.32 7.82 -21.00
N HIS A 144 -23.32 6.93 -20.94
CA HIS A 144 -24.73 7.33 -20.80
C HIS A 144 -24.95 8.20 -19.56
N LYS A 145 -24.36 7.81 -18.41
CA LYS A 145 -24.42 8.58 -17.16
C LYS A 145 -23.74 9.96 -17.27
N GLN A 146 -22.68 10.11 -18.05
CA GLN A 146 -21.98 11.39 -18.20
C GLN A 146 -22.65 12.34 -19.20
N ILE A 147 -23.24 11.81 -20.27
CA ILE A 147 -23.83 12.61 -21.37
C ILE A 147 -25.30 12.96 -21.07
N GLY A 148 -25.92 12.32 -20.07
CA GLY A 148 -27.29 12.64 -19.64
C GLY A 148 -28.37 12.08 -20.56
N HIS A 149 -28.08 11.03 -21.33
CA HIS A 149 -29.05 10.36 -22.19
C HIS A 149 -29.92 9.40 -21.37
N ASP A 150 -30.78 9.94 -20.50
CA ASP A 150 -31.94 9.26 -19.88
C ASP A 150 -33.07 10.29 -19.63
N GLN A 151 -33.46 10.97 -20.72
CA GLN A 151 -34.80 11.53 -20.89
C GLN A 151 -35.37 11.04 -22.23
N MET A 152 -35.72 9.75 -22.33
CA MET A 152 -36.74 9.25 -23.24
C MET A 152 -37.48 8.08 -22.60
#